data_AF-A0A7C3QC85-F1
#
_entry.id   AF-A0A7C3QC85-F1
#
_cell.length_a   1.000
_cell.length_b   1.000
_cell.length_c   1.000
_cell.angle_alpha   90.00
_cell.angle_beta   90.00
_cell.angle_gamma   90.00
#
_symmetry.space_group_name_H-M   'P 1'
#
loop_
_entity.id
_entity.type
_entity.pdbx_description
1 polymer ?
#
loop_
_entity_poly.entity_id
_entity_poly.type
_entity_poly.pdbx_seq_one_letter_code
_entity_poly.pdbx_strand_id
1 'polypeptide(L)'
;FVNWQDAESYCEWKGKHLPTEAEWEKAMRGANGQEFAWGNEWKPGMAHNGESELYEGPAPVGAFETDTSPYGVHDMTGNVAEWIYDWYQPYPGSDYDSEDFGKRYKVVRGVGWSGGTAHYTLRYFQRAAYRFDLPPDMNFGDVGFRCARSKLPLTAHHKSE
;
A
#
# COMPACT_ATOMS: atom_id res chain seq x y z
N PHE A 1 -9.13 -12.16 8.48
CA PHE A 1 -8.64 -11.23 7.44
C PHE A 1 -9.68 -10.14 7.24
N VAL A 2 -9.31 -9.03 6.60
CA VAL A 2 -10.14 -7.81 6.53
C VAL A 2 -10.50 -7.51 5.08
N ASN A 3 -11.76 -7.12 4.85
CA ASN A 3 -12.17 -6.58 3.56
C ASN A 3 -11.96 -5.05 3.53
N TRP A 4 -12.32 -4.42 2.41
CA TRP A 4 -12.11 -2.98 2.25
C TRP A 4 -12.96 -2.15 3.23
N GLN A 5 -14.22 -2.56 3.48
CA GLN A 5 -15.10 -1.86 4.42
C GLN A 5 -14.62 -1.95 5.87
N ASP A 6 -14.08 -3.11 6.28
CA ASP A 6 -13.48 -3.29 7.60
C ASP A 6 -12.28 -2.35 7.79
N ALA A 7 -11.43 -2.25 6.78
CA ALA A 7 -10.24 -1.40 6.76
C ALA A 7 -10.61 0.10 6.83
N GLU A 8 -11.59 0.53 6.02
CA GLU A 8 -12.12 1.89 6.05
C GLU A 8 -12.72 2.22 7.43
N SER A 9 -13.62 1.37 7.92
CA SER A 9 -14.29 1.55 9.22
C SER A 9 -13.29 1.65 10.37
N TYR A 10 -12.22 0.85 10.34
CA TYR A 10 -11.16 0.93 11.35
C TYR A 10 -10.42 2.28 11.28
N CYS A 11 -10.05 2.73 10.08
CA CYS A 11 -9.37 4.01 9.93
C CYS A 11 -10.26 5.18 10.38
N GLU A 12 -11.55 5.18 10.03
CA GLU A 12 -12.50 6.18 10.49
C GLU A 12 -12.65 6.17 12.00
N TRP A 13 -12.77 5.00 12.62
CA TRP A 13 -12.80 4.85 14.08
C TRP A 13 -11.56 5.44 14.76
N LYS A 14 -10.40 5.42 14.08
CA LYS A 14 -9.16 6.06 14.53
C LYS A 14 -9.07 7.56 14.22
N GLY A 15 -10.09 8.18 13.66
CA GLY A 15 -10.06 9.58 13.20
C GLY A 15 -9.10 9.78 12.03
N LYS A 16 -9.02 8.78 11.14
CA LYS A 16 -8.14 8.68 9.97
C LYS A 16 -8.96 8.26 8.74
N HIS A 17 -8.30 7.98 7.63
CA HIS A 17 -8.89 7.40 6.43
C HIS A 17 -7.94 6.36 5.82
N LEU A 18 -8.42 5.53 4.89
CA LEU A 18 -7.52 4.79 4.00
C LEU A 18 -6.76 5.78 3.11
N PRO A 19 -5.47 5.56 2.82
CA PRO A 19 -4.74 6.41 1.90
C PRO A 19 -5.40 6.38 0.52
N THR A 20 -5.38 7.52 -0.16
CA THR A 20 -5.58 7.53 -1.60
C THR A 20 -4.42 6.83 -2.30
N GLU A 21 -4.62 6.39 -3.53
CA GLU A 21 -3.60 5.72 -4.33
C GLU A 21 -2.37 6.63 -4.50
N ALA A 22 -2.61 7.92 -4.77
CA ALA A 22 -1.56 8.91 -4.92
C ALA A 22 -0.79 9.16 -3.61
N GLU A 23 -1.47 9.20 -2.46
CA GLU A 23 -0.82 9.32 -1.17
C GLU A 23 0.05 8.11 -0.84
N TRP A 24 -0.47 6.90 -1.09
CA TRP A 24 0.27 5.66 -0.87
C TRP A 24 1.53 5.59 -1.73
N GLU A 25 1.39 5.84 -3.04
CA GLU A 25 2.54 5.82 -3.94
C GLU A 25 3.54 6.92 -3.57
N LYS A 26 3.06 8.13 -3.22
CA LYS A 26 3.95 9.20 -2.77
C LYS A 26 4.71 8.82 -1.50
N ALA A 27 4.04 8.16 -0.56
CA ALA A 27 4.66 7.70 0.68
C ALA A 27 5.80 6.71 0.40
N MET A 28 5.59 5.77 -0.53
CA MET A 28 6.61 4.79 -0.91
C MET A 28 7.77 5.42 -1.71
N ARG A 29 7.47 6.24 -2.72
CA ARG A 29 8.45 6.74 -3.69
C ARG A 29 9.28 7.91 -3.17
N GLY A 30 8.82 8.60 -2.14
CA GLY A 30 9.49 9.78 -1.60
C GLY A 30 9.50 10.99 -2.55
N ALA A 31 10.39 11.94 -2.29
CA ALA A 31 10.52 13.16 -3.09
C ALA A 31 11.06 12.90 -4.50
N ASN A 32 11.96 11.92 -4.63
CA ASN A 32 12.72 11.66 -5.85
C ASN A 32 12.08 10.59 -6.76
N GLY A 33 10.91 10.06 -6.40
CA GLY A 33 10.16 9.16 -7.27
C GLY A 33 10.77 7.76 -7.39
N GLN A 34 11.28 7.20 -6.29
CA GLN A 34 11.96 5.89 -6.28
C GLN A 34 11.10 4.77 -6.87
N GLU A 35 11.73 3.75 -7.44
CA GLU A 35 11.03 2.59 -8.01
C GLU A 35 10.63 1.56 -6.93
N PHE A 36 11.44 1.40 -5.90
CA PHE A 36 11.25 0.54 -4.73
C PHE A 36 11.44 1.38 -3.46
N ALA A 37 11.01 0.88 -2.29
CA ALA A 37 11.18 1.61 -1.04
C ALA A 37 12.67 1.91 -0.71
N TRP A 38 13.59 1.06 -1.18
CA TRP A 38 15.04 1.17 -0.97
C TRP A 38 15.81 1.83 -2.12
N GLY A 39 15.14 2.34 -3.15
CA GLY A 39 15.78 3.02 -4.28
C GLY A 39 15.32 2.52 -5.65
N ASN A 40 16.17 2.69 -6.66
CA ASN A 40 15.83 2.43 -8.07
C ASN A 40 16.37 1.10 -8.60
N GLU A 41 17.25 0.45 -7.85
CA GLU A 41 17.82 -0.84 -8.22
C GLU A 41 17.09 -1.94 -7.46
N TRP A 42 16.52 -2.88 -8.20
CA TRP A 42 15.90 -4.06 -7.59
C TRP A 42 16.99 -4.91 -6.93
N LYS A 43 16.70 -5.37 -5.71
CA LYS A 43 17.59 -6.22 -4.92
C LYS A 43 16.72 -7.29 -4.23
N PRO A 44 17.12 -8.57 -4.27
CA PRO A 44 16.39 -9.61 -3.57
C PRO A 44 16.54 -9.46 -2.05
N GLY A 45 15.57 -9.99 -1.30
CA GLY A 45 15.57 -10.07 0.16
C GLY A 45 15.34 -8.73 0.88
N MET A 46 14.92 -7.69 0.16
CA MET A 46 14.74 -6.36 0.75
C MET A 46 13.40 -6.20 1.50
N ALA A 47 12.40 -7.02 1.20
CA ALA A 47 11.07 -6.98 1.80
C ALA A 47 10.55 -8.40 2.09
N HIS A 48 9.50 -8.50 2.90
CA HIS A 48 8.83 -9.77 3.19
C HIS A 48 7.80 -10.14 2.12
N ASN A 49 8.22 -10.75 1.03
CA ASN A 49 7.42 -10.92 -0.19
C ASN A 49 7.42 -12.37 -0.72
N GLY A 50 7.75 -13.33 0.15
CA GLY A 50 7.89 -14.74 -0.21
C GLY A 50 9.27 -15.17 -0.69
N GLU A 51 10.25 -14.26 -0.76
CA GLU A 51 11.67 -14.59 -1.05
C GLU A 51 12.39 -15.28 0.14
N SER A 52 11.78 -15.21 1.32
CA SER A 52 12.35 -15.66 2.58
C SER A 52 11.35 -16.50 3.37
N GLU A 53 11.81 -17.60 3.95
CA GLU A 53 11.03 -18.49 4.82
C GLU A 53 11.11 -18.08 6.31
N LEU A 54 11.58 -16.86 6.61
CA LEU A 54 11.76 -16.39 7.99
C LEU A 54 10.44 -16.33 8.79
N TYR A 55 9.30 -16.15 8.11
CA TYR A 55 7.99 -16.05 8.74
C TYR A 55 6.93 -16.85 7.97
N GLU A 56 6.19 -17.69 8.69
CA GLU A 56 5.00 -18.39 8.19
C GLU A 56 3.76 -17.48 8.33
N GLY A 57 3.76 -16.35 7.61
CA GLY A 57 2.74 -15.31 7.76
C GLY A 57 3.28 -13.91 7.47
N PRO A 58 2.46 -12.87 7.71
CA PRO A 58 3.00 -11.51 7.77
C PRO A 58 4.05 -11.41 8.87
N ALA A 59 5.16 -10.77 8.56
CA ALA A 59 6.21 -10.43 9.52
C ALA A 59 5.71 -9.33 10.47
N PRO A 60 6.30 -9.21 11.69
CA PRO A 60 6.09 -8.04 12.54
C PRO A 60 6.36 -6.75 11.76
N VAL A 61 5.51 -5.73 11.94
CA VAL A 61 5.66 -4.44 11.26
C VAL A 61 7.06 -3.87 11.53
N GLY A 62 7.77 -3.51 10.47
CA GLY A 62 9.12 -2.97 10.50
C GLY A 62 10.23 -4.00 10.68
N ALA A 63 9.93 -5.31 10.63
CA ALA A 63 10.96 -6.35 10.71
C ALA A 63 11.98 -6.28 9.57
N PHE A 64 11.59 -5.74 8.40
CA PHE A 64 12.45 -5.53 7.25
C PHE A 64 12.82 -4.05 7.18
N GLU A 65 13.86 -3.65 7.91
CA GLU A 65 14.37 -2.26 7.90
C GLU A 65 14.77 -1.79 6.50
N THR A 66 15.11 -2.71 5.62
CA THR A 66 15.39 -2.47 4.20
C THR A 66 14.17 -2.05 3.38
N ASP A 67 12.95 -2.43 3.79
CA ASP A 67 11.69 -2.01 3.16
C ASP A 67 11.16 -0.74 3.84
N THR A 68 12.00 0.29 3.88
CA THR A 68 11.67 1.60 4.48
C THR A 68 11.76 2.68 3.41
N SER A 69 10.64 3.32 3.12
CA SER A 69 10.58 4.44 2.16
C SER A 69 11.41 5.64 2.61
N PRO A 70 11.71 6.61 1.71
CA PRO A 70 12.42 7.84 2.06
C PRO A 70 11.76 8.71 3.13
N TYR A 71 10.47 8.46 3.42
CA TYR A 71 9.73 9.14 4.48
C TYR A 71 9.65 8.33 5.78
N GLY A 72 10.36 7.21 5.88
CA GLY A 72 10.38 6.36 7.08
C GLY A 72 9.15 5.46 7.21
N VAL A 73 8.41 5.23 6.12
CA VAL A 73 7.26 4.33 6.11
C VAL A 73 7.74 2.92 5.77
N HIS A 74 7.53 2.00 6.71
CA HIS A 74 7.93 0.60 6.60
C HIS A 74 6.90 -0.26 5.84
N ASP A 75 7.38 -1.37 5.30
CA ASP A 75 6.60 -2.48 4.74
C ASP A 75 5.65 -2.01 3.62
N MET A 76 6.14 -1.15 2.72
CA MET A 76 5.34 -0.68 1.59
C MET A 76 5.53 -1.55 0.36
N THR A 77 6.65 -2.27 0.26
CA THR A 77 6.88 -3.18 -0.86
C THR A 77 6.24 -4.53 -0.60
N GLY A 78 6.45 -5.09 0.60
CA GLY A 78 5.98 -6.43 0.98
C GLY A 78 5.17 -6.46 2.28
N ASN A 79 5.18 -7.63 2.91
CA ASN A 79 4.44 -8.02 4.11
C ASN A 79 2.96 -8.29 3.83
N VAL A 80 2.18 -7.27 3.52
CA VAL A 80 0.80 -7.41 3.06
C VAL A 80 0.56 -6.46 1.92
N ALA A 81 -0.23 -6.88 0.94
CA ALA A 81 -0.79 -5.92 0.01
C ALA A 81 -1.83 -5.05 0.75
N GLU A 82 -2.01 -3.81 0.35
CA GLU A 82 -2.75 -2.83 1.13
C GLU A 82 -3.97 -2.30 0.38
N TRP A 83 -5.13 -2.39 1.03
CA TRP A 83 -6.35 -1.70 0.59
C TRP A 83 -6.13 -0.19 0.48
N ILE A 84 -6.56 0.38 -0.64
CA ILE A 84 -6.53 1.80 -0.95
C ILE A 84 -7.93 2.37 -1.06
N TYR A 85 -8.11 3.64 -0.72
CA TYR A 85 -9.41 4.31 -0.77
C TYR A 85 -10.06 4.27 -2.17
N ASP A 86 -9.26 4.49 -3.22
CA ASP A 86 -9.70 4.68 -4.60
C ASP A 86 -10.35 3.44 -5.21
N TRP A 87 -11.35 3.70 -6.07
CA TRP A 87 -11.85 2.70 -7.02
C TRP A 87 -10.83 2.47 -8.13
N TYR A 88 -10.79 1.27 -8.68
CA TYR A 88 -9.96 0.97 -9.84
C TYR A 88 -10.51 1.70 -11.07
N GLN A 89 -9.71 2.60 -11.61
CA GLN A 89 -10.05 3.57 -12.64
C GLN A 89 -8.82 3.82 -13.52
N PRO A 90 -8.99 4.25 -14.79
CA PRO A 90 -7.87 4.66 -15.61
C PRO A 90 -7.18 5.87 -14.97
N TYR A 91 -5.85 5.95 -15.12
CA TYR A 91 -5.15 7.17 -14.73
C TYR A 91 -5.59 8.35 -15.61
N PRO A 92 -5.57 9.59 -15.07
CA PRO A 92 -5.91 10.78 -15.86
C PRO A 92 -5.07 10.86 -17.14
N GLY A 93 -5.75 10.95 -18.30
CA GLY A 93 -5.12 11.04 -19.61
C GLY A 93 -4.76 9.70 -20.27
N SER A 94 -5.04 8.57 -19.63
CA SER A 94 -4.94 7.24 -20.25
C SER A 94 -6.01 7.05 -21.33
N ASP A 95 -5.62 6.47 -22.47
CA ASP A 95 -6.52 6.00 -23.54
C ASP A 95 -6.83 4.49 -23.44
N TYR A 96 -6.17 3.79 -22.52
CA TYR A 96 -6.45 2.39 -22.21
C TYR A 96 -7.85 2.23 -21.58
N ASP A 97 -8.60 1.22 -22.06
CA ASP A 97 -9.92 0.85 -21.57
C ASP A 97 -9.89 -0.57 -20.97
N SER A 98 -10.69 -0.79 -19.93
CA SER A 98 -10.82 -2.07 -19.24
C SER A 98 -12.22 -2.22 -18.65
N GLU A 99 -12.77 -3.43 -18.71
CA GLU A 99 -14.07 -3.76 -18.09
C GLU A 99 -14.04 -3.73 -16.56
N ASP A 100 -12.85 -3.72 -15.97
CA ASP A 100 -12.62 -3.62 -14.53
C ASP A 100 -12.69 -2.18 -14.03
N PHE A 101 -12.58 -1.19 -14.93
CA PHE A 101 -12.78 0.21 -14.56
C PHE A 101 -14.23 0.47 -14.14
N GLY A 102 -14.40 1.24 -13.08
CA GLY A 102 -15.73 1.51 -12.52
C GLY A 102 -15.74 1.41 -10.99
N LYS A 103 -16.94 1.37 -10.42
CA LYS A 103 -17.12 1.14 -8.97
C LYS A 103 -17.33 -0.36 -8.70
N ARG A 104 -16.45 -1.19 -9.27
CA ARG A 104 -16.49 -2.65 -9.17
C ARG A 104 -15.38 -3.17 -8.26
N TYR A 105 -14.16 -2.68 -8.48
CA TYR A 105 -12.97 -3.10 -7.76
C TYR A 105 -12.30 -1.94 -7.05
N LYS A 106 -11.67 -2.21 -5.91
CA LYS A 106 -10.83 -1.26 -5.19
C LYS A 106 -9.37 -1.48 -5.53
N VAL A 107 -8.59 -0.41 -5.50
CA VAL A 107 -7.15 -0.49 -5.70
C VAL A 107 -6.49 -1.19 -4.52
N VAL A 108 -5.52 -2.03 -4.82
CA VAL A 108 -4.60 -2.64 -3.85
C VAL A 108 -3.17 -2.36 -4.31
N ARG A 109 -2.29 -2.05 -3.35
CA ARG A 109 -0.88 -1.68 -3.58
C ARG A 109 0.07 -2.54 -2.75
N GLY A 110 1.34 -2.58 -3.14
CA GLY A 110 2.32 -3.48 -2.55
C GLY A 110 2.03 -4.94 -2.87
N VAL A 111 2.77 -5.86 -2.25
CA VAL A 111 2.53 -7.30 -2.38
C VAL A 111 2.43 -7.98 -1.02
N GLY A 112 1.69 -9.08 -1.00
CA GLY A 112 1.60 -9.95 0.15
C GLY A 112 2.89 -10.72 0.42
N TRP A 113 3.03 -11.23 1.63
CA TRP A 113 4.08 -12.17 2.04
C TRP A 113 4.07 -13.51 1.29
N SER A 114 3.03 -13.77 0.48
CA SER A 114 2.71 -14.98 -0.28
C SER A 114 3.47 -16.21 0.19
N GLY A 115 2.83 -17.07 0.99
CA GLY A 115 3.41 -18.31 1.52
C GLY A 115 3.88 -19.31 0.45
N GLY A 116 4.97 -18.99 -0.25
CA GLY A 116 5.62 -19.79 -1.29
C GLY A 116 5.18 -19.49 -2.73
N THR A 117 4.29 -18.53 -3.00
CA THR A 117 3.88 -18.22 -4.39
C THR A 117 4.90 -17.29 -5.04
N ALA A 118 5.86 -17.85 -5.77
CA ALA A 118 7.00 -17.17 -6.40
C ALA A 118 6.65 -16.06 -7.42
N HIS A 119 5.38 -15.70 -7.59
CA HIS A 119 5.00 -14.65 -8.52
C HIS A 119 5.31 -13.27 -7.92
N TYR A 120 5.03 -13.02 -6.63
CA TYR A 120 5.30 -11.71 -5.99
C TYR A 120 6.80 -11.42 -5.76
N THR A 121 7.67 -12.42 -5.93
CA THR A 121 9.13 -12.24 -5.91
C THR A 121 9.66 -11.64 -7.22
N LEU A 122 8.83 -11.55 -8.26
CA LEU A 122 9.21 -10.89 -9.51
C LEU A 122 9.27 -9.37 -9.30
N ARG A 123 10.40 -8.78 -9.75
CA ARG A 123 10.66 -7.33 -9.74
C ARG A 123 9.43 -6.50 -10.12
N TYR A 124 8.67 -6.93 -11.12
CA TYR A 124 7.51 -6.21 -11.66
C TYR A 124 6.47 -5.86 -10.58
N PHE A 125 6.15 -6.79 -9.68
CA PHE A 125 5.10 -6.61 -8.68
C PHE A 125 5.55 -5.79 -7.48
N GLN A 126 6.85 -5.70 -7.24
CA GLN A 126 7.43 -4.96 -6.11
C GLN A 126 7.62 -3.47 -6.39
N ARG A 127 7.28 -3.00 -7.59
CA ARG A 127 7.44 -1.60 -7.98
C ARG A 127 6.41 -0.75 -7.23
N ALA A 128 6.81 0.45 -6.84
CA ALA A 128 5.91 1.42 -6.22
C ALA A 128 4.76 1.87 -7.13
N ALA A 129 4.89 1.71 -8.44
CA ALA A 129 3.82 1.99 -9.42
C ALA A 129 2.94 0.77 -9.71
N TYR A 130 3.30 -0.41 -9.19
CA TYR A 130 2.44 -1.59 -9.35
C TYR A 130 1.17 -1.39 -8.53
N ARG A 131 0.06 -1.74 -9.17
CA ARG A 131 -1.29 -1.76 -8.60
C ARG A 131 -2.00 -2.97 -9.15
N PHE A 132 -2.93 -3.49 -8.37
CA PHE A 132 -3.92 -4.44 -8.83
C PHE A 132 -5.25 -4.11 -8.18
N ASP A 133 -6.28 -4.85 -8.56
CA ASP A 133 -7.64 -4.57 -8.18
C ASP A 133 -8.30 -5.81 -7.61
N LEU A 134 -9.12 -5.61 -6.58
CA LEU A 134 -9.86 -6.69 -5.92
C LEU A 134 -11.30 -6.25 -5.64
N PRO A 135 -12.28 -7.18 -5.68
CA PRO A 135 -13.63 -6.89 -5.22
C PRO A 135 -13.57 -6.46 -3.73
N PRO A 136 -14.28 -5.40 -3.34
CA PRO A 136 -14.12 -4.80 -2.02
C PRO A 136 -14.58 -5.70 -0.86
N ASP A 137 -15.40 -6.71 -1.15
CA ASP A 137 -15.93 -7.69 -0.19
C ASP A 137 -14.98 -8.87 0.08
N MET A 138 -13.90 -9.02 -0.70
CA MET A 138 -12.90 -10.06 -0.49
C MET A 138 -12.01 -9.75 0.72
N ASN A 139 -11.51 -10.78 1.39
CA ASN A 139 -10.68 -10.67 2.59
C ASN A 139 -9.52 -11.68 2.60
N PHE A 140 -8.62 -11.55 1.63
CA PHE A 140 -7.49 -12.47 1.48
C PHE A 140 -6.48 -12.43 2.64
N GLY A 141 -5.73 -13.53 2.78
CA GLY A 141 -4.82 -13.74 3.91
C GLY A 141 -3.59 -12.84 3.94
N ASP A 142 -3.27 -12.27 2.80
CA ASP A 142 -2.09 -11.48 2.49
C ASP A 142 -2.46 -10.04 2.10
N VAL A 143 -3.72 -9.64 2.32
CA VAL A 143 -4.20 -8.27 2.13
C VAL A 143 -4.57 -7.65 3.48
N GLY A 144 -3.94 -6.53 3.79
CA GLY A 144 -4.17 -5.70 4.96
C GLY A 144 -4.39 -4.24 4.55
N PHE A 145 -3.98 -3.31 5.41
CA PHE A 145 -4.12 -1.88 5.17
C PHE A 145 -3.26 -1.06 6.13
N ARG A 146 -3.09 0.22 5.79
CA ARG A 146 -2.66 1.26 6.71
C ARG A 146 -3.61 2.45 6.64
N CYS A 147 -3.59 3.29 7.67
CA CYS A 147 -4.39 4.51 7.70
C CYS A 147 -3.52 5.74 7.43
N ALA A 148 -4.05 6.67 6.63
CA ALA A 148 -3.52 8.01 6.41
C ALA A 148 -4.31 9.05 7.22
N ARG A 149 -3.74 10.25 7.35
CA ARG A 149 -4.42 11.38 7.98
C ARG A 149 -3.98 12.67 7.32
N SER A 150 -4.92 13.44 6.82
CA SER A 150 -4.70 14.82 6.38
C SER A 150 -4.06 15.65 7.49
N LYS A 151 -3.17 16.57 7.11
CA LYS A 151 -2.66 17.56 8.05
C LYS A 151 -3.87 18.34 8.59
N LEU A 152 -4.10 18.30 9.90
CA LEU A 152 -5.11 19.16 10.52
C LEU A 152 -4.78 20.62 10.12
N PRO A 153 -5.77 21.46 9.77
CA PRO A 153 -5.49 22.87 9.59
C PRO A 153 -4.80 23.38 10.86
N LEU A 154 -3.69 24.10 10.69
CA LEU A 154 -3.00 24.77 11.80
C LEU A 154 -4.08 25.59 12.52
N THR A 155 -4.42 25.21 13.74
CA THR A 155 -5.42 25.93 14.52
C THR A 155 -4.93 27.36 14.67
N ALA A 156 -5.72 28.32 14.17
CA ALA A 156 -5.50 29.73 14.46
C ALA A 156 -5.51 29.86 15.99
N HIS A 157 -4.35 30.14 16.57
CA HIS A 157 -4.24 30.49 17.97
C HIS A 157 -5.17 31.67 18.23
N HIS A 158 -6.35 31.41 18.82
CA HIS A 158 -7.10 32.43 19.51
C HIS A 158 -6.20 32.89 20.66
N LYS A 159 -5.57 34.06 20.47
CA LYS A 159 -5.08 34.85 21.60
C LYS A 159 -6.32 35.37 22.32
N SER A 160 -6.57 34.84 23.51
CA SER A 160 -7.43 35.48 24.49
C SER A 160 -6.68 36.70 25.04
N GLU A 161 -7.23 37.89 24.81
CA GLU A 161 -7.08 39.05 25.70
C GLU A 161 -8.32 39.15 26.60
#